data_AF-A0A1W9UE42-F1
#
_entry.id   AF-A0A1W9UE42-F1
#
_cell.length_a   1.000
_cell.length_b   1.000
_cell.length_c   1.000
_cell.angle_alpha   90.00
_cell.angle_beta   90.00
_cell.angle_gamma   90.00
#
_symmetry.space_group_name_H-M   'P 1'
#
loop_
_entity.id
_entity.type
_entity.pdbx_description
1 polymer ?
#
loop_
_entity_poly.entity_id
_entity_poly.type
_entity_poly.pdbx_seq_one_letter_code
_entity_poly.pdbx_strand_id
1 'polypeptide(L)'
;MDDIGGIVEQVLIAVTGVTAIWLSQEKLEKRRRYACIVGLIGQPLWFHTSWQAQQWGIFILAFFYTWAWIRGVRLYWLQRD
;
A
#
# COMPACT_ATOMS: atom_id res chain seq x y z
N MET A 1 -3.85 23.64 1.26
CA MET A 1 -4.09 22.39 1.99
C MET A 1 -3.81 22.71 3.43
N ASP A 2 -4.83 22.68 4.27
CA ASP A 2 -4.70 23.05 5.69
C ASP A 2 -3.78 22.03 6.35
N ASP A 3 -2.82 22.45 7.16
CA ASP A 3 -1.71 21.60 7.67
C ASP A 3 -2.19 20.28 8.29
N ILE A 4 -3.39 20.28 8.87
CA ILE A 4 -4.04 19.10 9.46
C ILE A 4 -4.31 18.01 8.43
N GLY A 5 -4.76 18.37 7.22
CA GLY A 5 -5.07 17.42 6.15
C GLY A 5 -3.83 16.65 5.68
N GLY A 6 -2.71 17.36 5.51
CA GLY A 6 -1.44 16.74 5.12
C GLY A 6 -0.89 15.77 6.19
N ILE A 7 -1.01 16.12 7.48
CA ILE A 7 -0.58 15.24 8.58
C ILE A 7 -1.42 13.96 8.60
N VAL A 8 -2.75 14.06 8.42
CA VAL A 8 -3.64 12.89 8.38
C VAL A 8 -3.25 11.95 7.24
N GLU A 9 -2.96 12.46 6.05
CA GLU A 9 -2.52 11.65 4.91
C GLU A 9 -1.21 10.93 5.19
N GLN A 10 -0.23 11.60 5.78
CA GLN A 10 1.05 10.99 6.15
C GLN A 10 0.89 9.89 7.21
N VAL A 11 0.04 10.10 8.22
CA VAL A 11 -0.29 9.09 9.23
C VAL A 11 -0.95 7.88 8.57
N LEU A 12 -1.91 8.08 7.67
CA LEU A 12 -2.58 7.00 6.97
C LEU A 12 -1.60 6.22 6.07
N ILE A 13 -0.70 6.90 5.36
CA ILE A 13 0.37 6.28 4.58
C ILE A 13 1.30 5.46 5.47
N ALA A 14 1.73 6.02 6.59
CA ALA A 14 2.62 5.33 7.52
C ALA A 14 1.97 4.08 8.11
N VAL A 15 0.73 4.19 8.60
CA VAL A 15 0.00 3.06 9.19
C VAL A 15 -0.25 1.96 8.15
N THR A 16 -0.75 2.32 6.96
CA THR A 16 -1.01 1.32 5.91
C THR A 16 0.28 0.69 5.39
N GLY A 17 1.32 1.49 5.15
CA GLY A 17 2.63 1.01 4.67
C GLY A 17 3.33 0.09 5.66
N VAL A 18 3.45 0.50 6.93
CA VAL A 18 4.08 -0.32 7.98
C VAL A 18 3.29 -1.58 8.23
N THR A 19 1.95 -1.50 8.28
CA THR A 19 1.10 -2.70 8.47
C THR A 19 1.24 -3.68 7.31
N ALA A 20 1.27 -3.20 6.06
CA ALA A 20 1.48 -4.06 4.89
C ALA A 20 2.85 -4.74 4.94
N ILE A 21 3.91 -4.01 5.29
CA ILE A 21 5.26 -4.56 5.45
C ILE A 21 5.29 -5.60 6.56
N TRP A 22 4.76 -5.28 7.75
CA TRP A 22 4.72 -6.18 8.89
C TRP A 22 4.01 -7.49 8.55
N LEU A 23 2.80 -7.39 7.98
CA LEU A 23 2.04 -8.57 7.56
C LEU A 23 2.80 -9.37 6.51
N SER A 24 3.51 -8.73 5.57
CA SER A 24 4.26 -9.45 4.52
C SER A 24 5.35 -10.36 5.09
N GLN A 25 5.87 -10.04 6.28
CA GLN A 25 6.93 -10.78 6.97
C GLN A 25 6.39 -11.82 7.98
N GLU A 26 5.07 -11.93 8.14
CA GLU A 26 4.45 -12.89 9.05
C GLU A 26 4.73 -14.34 8.61
N LYS A 27 5.04 -15.20 9.59
CA LYS A 27 5.28 -16.64 9.36
C LYS A 27 3.99 -17.36 8.97
N LEU A 28 2.88 -16.94 9.56
CA LEU A 28 1.57 -17.53 9.32
C LEU A 28 0.97 -16.99 8.02
N GLU A 29 0.78 -17.87 7.03
CA GLU A 29 0.19 -17.51 5.75
C GLU A 29 -1.17 -16.82 5.89
N LYS A 30 -1.99 -17.29 6.84
CA LYS A 30 -3.30 -16.69 7.17
C LYS A 30 -3.21 -15.18 7.46
N ARG A 31 -2.10 -14.71 8.03
CA ARG A 31 -1.85 -13.28 8.29
C ARG A 31 -1.15 -12.62 7.10
N ARG A 32 -0.13 -13.29 6.54
CA ARG A 32 0.66 -12.78 5.42
C ARG A 32 -0.16 -12.42 4.19
N ARG A 33 -1.20 -13.20 3.88
CA ARG A 33 -2.11 -12.92 2.75
C ARG A 33 -2.84 -11.58 2.84
N TYR A 34 -2.99 -11.00 4.02
CA TYR A 34 -3.64 -9.70 4.17
C TYR A 34 -2.70 -8.53 3.85
N ALA A 35 -1.39 -8.76 3.77
CA ALA A 35 -0.41 -7.75 3.40
C ALA A 35 -0.74 -7.08 2.06
N CYS A 36 -1.15 -7.86 1.06
CA CYS A 36 -1.50 -7.33 -0.26
C CYS A 36 -2.79 -6.52 -0.27
N ILE A 37 -3.75 -6.85 0.59
CA ILE A 37 -4.99 -6.06 0.73
C ILE A 37 -4.66 -4.70 1.37
N VAL A 38 -3.93 -4.71 2.49
CA VAL A 38 -3.52 -3.47 3.16
C VAL A 38 -2.64 -2.61 2.25
N GLY A 39 -1.71 -3.24 1.52
CA GLY A 39 -0.85 -2.57 0.56
C GLY A 39 -1.63 -1.87 -0.54
N LEU A 40 -2.69 -2.48 -1.08
CA LEU A 40 -3.58 -1.87 -2.09
C LEU A 40 -4.42 -0.73 -1.53
N ILE A 41 -4.95 -0.87 -0.31
CA ILE A 41 -5.70 0.21 0.36
C ILE A 41 -4.82 1.45 0.55
N GLY A 42 -3.51 1.26 0.79
CA GLY A 42 -2.55 2.36 0.88
C GLY A 42 -2.24 3.05 -0.45
N GLN A 43 -2.35 2.36 -1.60
CA GLN A 43 -1.91 2.92 -2.91
C GLN A 43 -2.64 4.21 -3.31
N PRO A 44 -3.98 4.36 -3.15
CA PRO A 44 -4.66 5.63 -3.43
C PRO A 44 -4.05 6.84 -2.69
N LEU A 45 -3.60 6.65 -1.45
CA LEU A 45 -2.94 7.70 -0.66
C LEU A 45 -1.55 8.04 -1.21
N TRP A 46 -0.77 7.02 -1.61
CA TRP A 46 0.52 7.22 -2.28
C TRP A 46 0.36 7.97 -3.59
N PHE A 47 -0.65 7.65 -4.40
CA PHE A 47 -0.94 8.38 -5.65
C PHE A 47 -1.34 9.83 -5.36
N HIS A 48 -2.26 10.06 -4.42
CA HIS A 48 -2.75 11.39 -4.08
C HIS A 48 -1.61 12.31 -3.60
N THR A 49 -0.86 11.86 -2.59
CA THR A 49 0.21 12.66 -1.98
C THR A 49 1.36 12.92 -2.94
N SER A 50 1.81 11.91 -3.70
CA SER A 50 2.90 12.09 -4.66
C SER A 50 2.51 12.97 -5.84
N TRP A 51 1.25 12.91 -6.29
CA TRP A 51 0.73 13.83 -7.32
C TRP A 51 0.70 15.28 -6.81
N GLN A 52 0.12 15.51 -5.64
CA GLN A 52 0.06 16.86 -5.05
C GLN A 52 1.45 17.44 -4.78
N ALA A 53 2.38 16.61 -4.29
CA ALA A 53 3.76 17.01 -4.03
C ALA A 53 4.64 17.05 -5.29
N GLN A 54 4.09 16.77 -6.47
CA GLN A 54 4.83 16.70 -7.75
C GLN A 54 6.02 15.72 -7.73
N GLN A 55 5.93 14.67 -6.90
CA GLN A 55 6.94 13.63 -6.74
C GLN A 55 6.75 12.53 -7.78
N TRP A 56 6.99 12.85 -9.05
CA TRP A 56 6.73 11.96 -10.18
C TRP A 56 7.42 10.59 -10.09
N GLY A 57 8.63 10.54 -9.53
CA GLY A 57 9.33 9.26 -9.28
C GLY A 57 8.54 8.34 -8.34
N ILE A 58 8.01 8.88 -7.24
CA ILE A 58 7.20 8.12 -6.28
C ILE A 58 5.83 7.79 -6.89
N PHE A 59 5.25 8.72 -7.65
CA PHE A 59 3.98 8.49 -8.36
C PHE A 59 4.08 7.30 -9.33
N ILE A 60 5.17 7.21 -10.10
CA ILE A 60 5.46 6.07 -10.98
C ILE A 60 5.68 4.79 -10.16
N LEU A 61 6.44 4.85 -9.07
CA LEU A 61 6.66 3.70 -8.18
C LEU A 61 5.34 3.17 -7.59
N ALA A 62 4.37 4.03 -7.29
CA ALA A 62 3.06 3.62 -6.79
C ALA A 62 2.31 2.71 -7.79
N PHE A 63 2.49 2.87 -9.11
CA PHE A 63 1.95 1.91 -10.09
C PHE A 63 2.64 0.54 -9.97
N PHE A 64 3.96 0.50 -9.84
CA PHE A 64 4.70 -0.75 -9.66
C PHE A 64 4.33 -1.44 -8.34
N TYR A 65 4.18 -0.69 -7.25
CA TYR A 65 3.72 -1.22 -5.96
C TYR A 65 2.30 -1.75 -6.05
N THR A 66 1.39 -1.01 -6.71
CA THR A 66 0.03 -1.48 -6.99
C THR A 66 0.06 -2.82 -7.73
N TRP A 67 0.88 -2.94 -8.77
CA TRP A 67 1.01 -4.20 -9.50
C TRP A 67 1.57 -5.33 -8.62
N ALA A 68 2.61 -5.07 -7.83
CA ALA A 68 3.16 -6.04 -6.90
C ALA A 68 2.12 -6.55 -5.88
N TRP A 69 1.29 -5.66 -5.34
CA TRP A 69 0.22 -6.05 -4.43
C TRP A 69 -0.91 -6.80 -5.14
N ILE A 70 -1.31 -6.41 -6.36
CA ILE A 70 -2.26 -7.18 -7.19
C ILE A 70 -1.75 -8.61 -7.41
N ARG A 71 -0.44 -8.78 -7.68
CA ARG A 71 0.17 -10.11 -7.78
C ARG A 71 0.00 -10.91 -6.49
N GLY A 72 0.21 -10.28 -5.32
CA GLY A 72 -0.05 -10.90 -4.03
C GLY A 72 -1.52 -11.28 -3.83
N VAL A 73 -2.47 -10.44 -4.28
CA VAL A 73 -3.90 -10.77 -4.24
C VAL A 73 -4.20 -12.00 -5.09
N ARG A 74 -3.67 -12.05 -6.31
CA ARG A 74 -3.84 -13.20 -7.19
C ARG A 74 -3.31 -14.49 -6.57
N LEU A 75 -2.12 -14.44 -5.98
CA LEU A 75 -1.47 -15.59 -5.35
C LEU A 75 -2.24 -16.14 -4.15
N TYR A 76 -2.70 -15.27 -3.25
CA TYR A 76 -3.29 -15.74 -1.98
C TYR A 76 -4.81 -15.87 -1.99
N TRP A 77 -5.51 -15.24 -2.93
CA TRP A 77 -6.97 -15.13 -2.90
C TRP A 77 -7.67 -15.63 -4.17
N LEU A 78 -7.00 -15.61 -5.33
CA LEU A 78 -7.61 -16.01 -6.61
C LEU A 78 -7.08 -17.35 -7.12
N GLN A 79 -5.82 -17.68 -6.85
CA GLN A 79 -5.31 -19.02 -7.02
C GLN A 79 -5.86 -19.89 -5.89
N ARG A 80 -6.86 -20.70 -6.22
CA ARG A 80 -7.26 -21.86 -5.42
C ARG A 80 -6.38 -23.02 -5.85
N ASP A 81 -5.70 -23.66 -4.90
CA ASP A 81 -5.18 -25.02 -5.07
C ASP A 81 -6.35 -26.00 -5.32
#